data_AF-A0A9Q4EXA0-F1
#
_entry.id   AF-A0A9Q4EXA0-F1
#
_cell.length_a   1.000
_cell.length_b   1.000
_cell.length_c   1.000
_cell.angle_alpha   90.00
_cell.angle_beta   90.00
_cell.angle_gamma   90.00
#
_symmetry.space_group_name_H-M   'P 1'
#
loop_
_entity.id
_entity.type
_entity.pdbx_description
1 polymer ?
#
loop_
_entity_poly.entity_id
_entity_poly.type
_entity_poly.pdbx_seq_one_letter_code
_entity_poly.pdbx_strand_id
1 'polypeptide(L)'
;MSLMHAKYPNLELLEFKARVMLSKDSEFTEEVDKKRKENKYRSVEFEAIVFSQMWGSTCTGFDVLKDGSPAIGGCAMTKEYTTVMHELLTDSYIVFFGAEPCYKVTNANETFFDDLGKRRMASLSEAKKAY
;
A
#
# COMPACT_ATOMS: atom_id res chain seq x y z
N MET A 1 16.74 -17.94 2.71
CA MET A 1 16.82 -16.46 2.61
C MET A 1 17.00 -15.90 4.01
N SER A 2 17.86 -14.90 4.20
CA SER A 2 18.01 -14.22 5.50
C SER A 2 16.86 -13.25 5.71
N LEU A 3 16.16 -13.32 6.85
CA LEU A 3 15.08 -12.39 7.23
C LEU A 3 15.55 -10.93 7.40
N MET A 4 16.87 -10.71 7.33
CA MET A 4 17.51 -9.39 7.42
C MET A 4 17.80 -8.77 6.03
N HIS A 5 17.73 -9.57 4.95
CA HIS A 5 18.01 -9.11 3.59
C HIS A 5 16.72 -9.06 2.77
N ALA A 6 16.03 -7.92 2.88
CA ALA A 6 14.84 -7.64 2.07
C ALA A 6 15.20 -7.52 0.59
N LYS A 7 14.38 -8.14 -0.27
CA LYS A 7 14.54 -8.02 -1.73
C LYS A 7 14.13 -6.61 -2.16
N TYR A 8 14.92 -5.96 -3.01
CA TYR A 8 14.53 -4.67 -3.57
C TYR A 8 13.18 -4.76 -4.30
N PRO A 9 12.30 -3.75 -4.15
CA PRO A 9 11.03 -3.73 -4.84
C PRO A 9 11.24 -3.54 -6.34
N ASN A 10 10.44 -4.25 -7.14
CA ASN A 10 10.33 -4.02 -8.58
C ASN A 10 9.16 -3.06 -8.79
N LEU A 11 9.46 -1.77 -8.98
CA LEU A 11 8.44 -0.71 -8.96
C LEU A 11 7.46 -0.85 -10.12
N GLU A 12 7.92 -1.29 -11.29
CA GLU A 12 7.09 -1.52 -12.46
C GLU A 12 6.06 -2.64 -12.20
N LEU A 13 6.47 -3.71 -11.52
CA LEU A 13 5.57 -4.79 -11.12
C LEU A 13 4.57 -4.32 -10.04
N LEU A 14 5.02 -3.52 -9.07
CA LEU A 14 4.14 -2.96 -8.05
C LEU A 14 3.09 -2.03 -8.68
N GLU A 15 3.49 -1.19 -9.63
CA GLU A 15 2.59 -0.28 -10.33
C GLU A 15 1.56 -1.07 -11.16
N PHE A 16 2.00 -2.12 -11.85
CA PHE A 16 1.09 -3.02 -12.55
C PHE A 16 0.06 -3.65 -11.58
N LYS A 17 0.51 -4.14 -10.42
CA LYS A 17 -0.40 -4.69 -9.38
C LYS A 17 -1.36 -3.63 -8.83
N ALA A 18 -0.87 -2.41 -8.59
CA ALA A 18 -1.68 -1.27 -8.16
C ALA A 18 -2.79 -0.96 -9.19
N ARG A 19 -2.45 -0.89 -10.47
CA ARG A 19 -3.41 -0.68 -11.56
C ARG A 19 -4.47 -1.78 -11.62
N VAL A 20 -4.07 -3.05 -11.49
CA VAL A 20 -5.00 -4.21 -11.48
C VAL A 20 -5.90 -4.20 -10.25
N MET A 21 -5.40 -3.76 -9.09
CA MET A 21 -6.19 -3.61 -7.87
C MET A 21 -7.24 -2.51 -8.06
N LEU A 22 -6.82 -1.32 -8.50
CA LEU A 22 -7.69 -0.18 -8.70
C LEU A 22 -8.71 -0.38 -9.84
N SER A 23 -8.37 -1.12 -10.89
CA SER A 23 -9.33 -1.41 -11.97
C SER A 23 -10.51 -2.28 -11.55
N LYS A 24 -10.42 -2.93 -10.38
CA LYS A 24 -11.51 -3.73 -9.79
C LYS A 24 -12.34 -2.95 -8.77
N ASP A 25 -11.94 -1.72 -8.48
CA ASP A 25 -12.57 -0.83 -7.53
C ASP A 25 -13.55 0.09 -8.26
N SER A 26 -14.85 -0.14 -8.05
CA SER A 26 -15.89 0.59 -8.77
C SER A 26 -15.84 2.10 -8.49
N GLU A 27 -15.61 2.49 -7.23
CA GLU A 27 -15.52 3.89 -6.83
C GLU A 27 -14.37 4.60 -7.55
N PHE A 28 -13.21 3.92 -7.64
CA PHE A 28 -12.07 4.42 -8.40
C PHE A 28 -12.41 4.60 -9.88
N THR A 29 -12.98 3.56 -10.51
CA THR A 29 -13.28 3.60 -11.96
C THR A 29 -14.27 4.71 -12.31
N GLU A 30 -15.29 4.93 -11.48
CA GLU A 30 -16.29 5.98 -11.68
C GLU A 30 -15.67 7.39 -11.57
N GLU A 31 -14.81 7.62 -10.58
CA GLU A 31 -14.16 8.91 -10.38
C GLU A 31 -13.16 9.22 -11.51
N VAL A 32 -12.41 8.22 -11.97
CA VAL A 32 -11.52 8.36 -13.14
C VAL A 32 -12.32 8.71 -14.40
N ASP A 33 -13.44 8.03 -14.65
CA ASP A 33 -14.29 8.29 -15.81
C ASP A 33 -14.91 9.68 -15.76
N LYS A 34 -15.34 10.14 -14.58
CA LYS A 34 -15.81 11.51 -14.37
C LYS A 34 -14.72 12.54 -14.69
N LYS A 35 -13.52 12.37 -14.15
CA LYS A 35 -12.39 13.29 -14.40
C LYS A 35 -11.94 13.27 -15.86
N ARG A 36 -12.08 12.14 -16.57
CA ARG A 36 -11.80 12.04 -18.01
C ARG A 36 -12.86 12.72 -18.88
N LYS A 37 -14.13 12.73 -18.47
CA LYS A 37 -15.19 13.50 -19.14
C LYS A 37 -14.91 15.01 -19.07
N GLU A 38 -14.36 15.49 -17.96
CA GLU A 38 -13.92 16.89 -17.82
C GLU A 38 -12.68 17.20 -18.68
N ASN A 39 -11.70 16.28 -18.70
CA ASN A 39 -10.51 16.41 -19.51
C ASN A 39 -9.97 15.04 -19.95
N LYS A 40 -10.13 14.73 -21.25
CA LYS A 40 -9.72 13.44 -21.85
C LYS A 40 -8.23 13.13 -21.77
N TYR A 41 -7.39 14.14 -21.50
CA TYR A 41 -5.94 13.97 -21.41
C TYR A 41 -5.47 13.58 -20.00
N ARG A 42 -6.38 13.46 -19.02
CA ARG A 42 -6.02 12.99 -17.67
C ARG A 42 -5.71 11.49 -17.69
N SER A 43 -4.46 11.16 -17.38
CA SER A 43 -3.97 9.79 -17.18
C SER A 43 -3.86 9.45 -15.70
N VAL A 44 -3.96 8.16 -15.40
CA VAL A 44 -3.64 7.61 -14.08
C VAL A 44 -2.12 7.52 -13.98
N GLU A 45 -1.54 8.29 -13.07
CA GLU A 45 -0.10 8.42 -12.82
C GLU A 45 0.18 8.07 -11.35
N PHE A 46 1.35 7.49 -11.10
CA PHE A 46 1.76 7.06 -9.78
C PHE A 46 3.10 7.68 -9.39
N GLU A 47 3.19 8.15 -8.14
CA GLU A 47 4.46 8.42 -7.48
C GLU A 47 4.72 7.34 -6.42
N ALA A 48 5.98 6.92 -6.28
CA ALA A 48 6.35 5.87 -5.33
C ALA A 48 7.29 6.40 -4.26
N ILE A 49 6.92 6.18 -2.99
CA ILE A 49 7.78 6.41 -1.83
C ILE A 49 8.23 5.04 -1.31
N VAL A 50 9.54 4.82 -1.24
CA VAL A 50 10.13 3.51 -0.92
C VAL A 50 11.05 3.61 0.28
N PHE A 51 10.87 2.75 1.27
CA PHE A 51 11.75 2.65 2.44
C PHE A 51 11.73 1.24 3.03
N SER A 52 12.78 0.86 3.75
CA SER A 52 12.76 -0.40 4.51
C SER A 52 12.14 -0.20 5.89
N GLN A 53 11.34 -1.17 6.34
CA GLN A 53 10.72 -1.20 7.65
C GLN A 53 11.03 -2.53 8.35
N MET A 54 11.15 -2.49 9.68
CA MET A 54 11.31 -3.68 10.51
C MET A 54 9.96 -4.12 11.04
N TRP A 55 9.71 -5.43 11.01
CA TRP A 55 8.49 -6.05 11.50
C TRP A 55 8.83 -7.06 12.60
N GLY A 56 8.02 -7.11 13.65
CA GLY A 56 8.14 -8.13 14.72
C GLY A 56 7.58 -9.50 14.34
N SER A 57 7.14 -9.69 13.11
CA SER A 57 6.48 -10.89 12.61
C SER A 57 6.97 -11.22 11.19
N THR A 58 7.04 -12.51 10.88
CA THR A 58 7.31 -12.98 9.51
C THR A 58 6.15 -12.68 8.55
N CYS A 59 4.96 -12.35 9.07
CA CYS A 59 3.82 -11.90 8.27
C CYS A 59 3.86 -10.39 7.95
N THR A 60 4.88 -9.66 8.42
CA THR A 60 5.01 -8.20 8.21
C THR A 60 3.73 -7.47 8.65
N GLY A 61 3.21 -6.53 7.84
CA GLY A 61 1.96 -5.83 8.12
C GLY A 61 0.69 -6.60 7.77
N PHE A 62 0.78 -7.84 7.27
CA PHE A 62 -0.38 -8.70 6.98
C PHE A 62 -0.79 -9.47 8.24
N ASP A 63 -1.30 -8.77 9.25
CA ASP A 63 -1.63 -9.31 10.57
C ASP A 63 -3.06 -9.87 10.70
N VAL A 64 -3.91 -9.65 9.70
CA VAL A 64 -5.28 -10.20 9.63
C VAL A 64 -5.60 -10.76 8.25
N LEU A 65 -6.40 -11.83 8.24
CA LEU A 65 -6.94 -12.44 7.03
C LEU A 65 -8.18 -11.70 6.52
N LYS A 66 -8.68 -12.11 5.35
CA LYS A 66 -9.86 -11.50 4.72
C LYS A 66 -11.13 -11.61 5.57
N ASP A 67 -11.23 -12.64 6.39
CA ASP A 67 -12.35 -12.86 7.32
C ASP A 67 -12.18 -12.11 8.66
N GLY A 68 -11.09 -11.36 8.83
CA GLY A 68 -10.77 -10.62 10.04
C GLY A 68 -10.10 -11.44 11.14
N SER A 69 -9.88 -12.74 10.94
CA SER A 69 -9.10 -13.54 11.88
C SER A 69 -7.60 -13.18 11.83
N PRO A 70 -6.84 -13.36 12.93
CA PRO A 70 -5.41 -13.08 12.94
C PRO A 70 -4.63 -13.96 11.95
N ALA A 71 -3.72 -13.36 11.20
CA ALA A 71 -2.79 -14.11 10.37
C ALA A 71 -1.76 -14.86 11.24
N ILE A 72 -1.41 -16.08 10.83
CA ILE A 72 -0.43 -16.90 11.56
C ILE A 72 0.96 -16.59 11.01
N GLY A 73 1.79 -15.93 11.84
CA GLY A 73 3.20 -15.63 11.55
C GLY A 73 4.14 -16.11 12.66
N GLY A 74 5.41 -16.26 12.32
CA GLY A 74 6.47 -16.51 13.29
C GLY A 74 6.93 -15.23 13.99
N CYS A 75 7.37 -15.35 15.23
CA CYS A 75 7.88 -14.24 16.06
C CYS A 75 9.33 -13.86 15.73
N ALA A 76 9.64 -13.65 14.45
CA ALA A 76 10.98 -13.28 14.00
C ALA A 76 11.01 -11.86 13.45
N MET A 77 12.03 -11.10 13.85
CA MET A 77 12.30 -9.77 13.31
C MET A 77 12.59 -9.88 11.81
N THR A 78 11.74 -9.26 11.01
CA THR A 78 11.79 -9.35 9.54
C THR A 78 11.94 -7.95 8.96
N LYS A 79 13.00 -7.75 8.17
CA LYS A 79 13.17 -6.52 7.39
C LYS A 79 12.45 -6.70 6.07
N GLU A 80 11.59 -5.76 5.70
CA GLU A 80 10.90 -5.76 4.41
C GLU A 80 10.79 -4.34 3.84
N TYR A 81 10.80 -4.21 2.52
CA TYR A 81 10.55 -2.90 1.88
C TYR A 81 9.05 -2.56 1.95
N THR A 82 8.77 -1.31 2.32
CA THR A 82 7.45 -0.70 2.22
C THR A 82 7.48 0.24 1.03
N THR A 83 6.49 0.11 0.15
CA THR A 83 6.29 1.01 -0.99
C THR A 83 4.91 1.61 -0.87
N VAL A 84 4.83 2.94 -0.81
CA VAL A 84 3.56 3.68 -0.88
C VAL A 84 3.45 4.26 -2.28
N MET A 85 2.46 3.79 -3.04
CA MET A 85 2.13 4.31 -4.37
C MET A 85 1.00 5.32 -4.24
N HIS A 86 1.28 6.58 -4.58
CA HIS A 86 0.31 7.65 -4.64
C HIS A 86 -0.23 7.77 -6.06
N GLU A 87 -1.50 7.42 -6.24
CA GLU A 87 -2.23 7.65 -7.48
C GLU A 87 -2.73 9.10 -7.50
N LEU A 88 -2.21 9.87 -8.46
CA LEU A 88 -2.35 11.32 -8.47
C LEU A 88 -3.74 11.80 -8.94
N LEU A 89 -4.46 11.00 -9.73
CA LEU A 89 -5.72 11.42 -10.32
C LEU A 89 -6.85 11.44 -9.30
N THR A 90 -6.95 10.42 -8.44
CA THR A 90 -7.98 10.28 -7.41
C THR A 90 -7.45 10.52 -6.00
N ASP A 91 -6.18 10.89 -5.86
CA ASP A 91 -5.52 11.14 -4.58
C ASP A 91 -5.63 9.93 -3.64
N SER A 92 -5.34 8.75 -4.18
CA SER A 92 -5.44 7.47 -3.47
C SER A 92 -4.06 6.88 -3.24
N TYR A 93 -3.84 6.26 -2.08
CA TYR A 93 -2.56 5.64 -1.74
C TYR A 93 -2.70 4.13 -1.64
N ILE A 94 -1.73 3.39 -2.15
CA ILE A 94 -1.67 1.94 -2.06
C ILE A 94 -0.38 1.57 -1.35
N VAL A 95 -0.50 0.91 -0.21
CA VAL A 95 0.63 0.52 0.62
C VAL A 95 0.96 -0.94 0.35
N PHE A 96 2.20 -1.18 -0.04
CA PHE A 96 2.78 -2.49 -0.26
C PHE A 96 3.76 -2.83 0.85
N PHE A 97 3.74 -4.09 1.29
CA PHE A 97 4.81 -4.69 2.06
C PHE A 97 5.46 -5.78 1.21
N GLY A 98 6.73 -5.59 0.89
CA GLY A 98 7.48 -6.39 -0.07
C GLY A 98 6.88 -6.27 -1.47
N ALA A 99 6.46 -7.39 -2.03
CA ALA A 99 5.90 -7.47 -3.38
C ALA A 99 4.36 -7.42 -3.43
N GLU A 100 3.67 -7.43 -2.28
CA GLU A 100 2.22 -7.59 -2.22
C GLU A 100 1.52 -6.32 -1.71
N PRO A 101 0.39 -5.91 -2.34
CA PRO A 101 -0.42 -4.80 -1.84
C PRO A 101 -1.11 -5.22 -0.55
N CYS A 102 -1.08 -4.36 0.46
CA CYS A 102 -1.69 -4.60 1.77
C CYS A 102 -3.04 -3.89 1.90
N TYR A 103 -3.06 -2.58 1.73
CA TYR A 103 -4.28 -1.78 1.83
C TYR A 103 -4.23 -0.54 0.93
N LYS A 104 -5.42 -0.02 0.64
CA LYS A 104 -5.66 1.27 -0.02
C LYS A 104 -6.10 2.28 1.03
N VAL A 105 -5.57 3.49 0.98
CA VAL A 105 -6.01 4.64 1.78
C VAL A 105 -6.62 5.67 0.83
N THR A 106 -7.87 6.04 1.11
CA THR A 106 -8.58 7.16 0.48
C THR A 106 -8.83 8.22 1.55
N ASN A 107 -8.81 9.50 1.19
CA ASN A 107 -8.91 10.61 2.15
C ASN A 107 -7.84 10.53 3.26
N ALA A 108 -6.58 10.39 2.87
CA ALA A 108 -5.46 10.24 3.80
C ALA A 108 -5.45 11.35 4.86
N ASN A 109 -5.35 10.94 6.13
CA ASN A 109 -5.38 11.84 7.28
C ASN A 109 -3.98 12.17 7.82
N GLU A 110 -3.89 13.03 8.83
CA GLU A 110 -2.62 13.45 9.43
C GLU A 110 -1.80 12.26 9.99
N THR A 111 -2.45 11.27 10.59
CA THR A 111 -1.80 10.06 11.12
C THR A 111 -1.09 9.28 10.01
N PHE A 112 -1.74 9.12 8.85
CA PHE A 112 -1.14 8.47 7.69
C PHE A 112 0.14 9.19 7.24
N PHE A 113 0.09 10.53 7.14
CA PHE A 113 1.25 11.31 6.71
C PHE A 113 2.38 11.34 7.76
N ASP A 114 2.04 11.32 9.05
CA ASP A 114 3.02 11.22 10.14
C ASP A 114 3.73 9.86 10.12
N ASP A 115 2.98 8.77 9.96
CA ASP A 115 3.53 7.41 9.83
C ASP A 115 4.40 7.27 8.58
N LEU A 116 3.97 7.84 7.45
CA LEU A 116 4.75 7.89 6.21
C LEU A 116 6.04 8.70 6.38
N GLY A 117 5.97 9.87 7.00
CA GLY A 117 7.12 10.73 7.28
C GLY A 117 8.14 10.07 8.21
N LYS A 118 7.64 9.30 9.18
CA LYS A 118 8.45 8.50 10.11
C LYS A 118 8.91 7.16 9.52
N ARG A 119 8.45 6.80 8.31
CA ARG A 119 8.74 5.52 7.63
C ARG A 119 8.33 4.31 8.46
N ARG A 120 7.14 4.40 9.07
CA ARG A 120 6.56 3.38 9.96
C ARG A 120 5.07 3.19 9.64
N MET A 121 4.78 2.59 8.50
CA MET A 121 3.39 2.29 8.15
C MET A 121 2.83 1.21 9.06
N ALA A 122 1.64 1.45 9.58
CA ALA A 122 0.88 0.52 10.38
C ALA A 122 0.56 -0.81 9.66
N SER A 123 0.32 -1.87 10.44
CA SER A 123 -0.20 -3.14 9.91
C SER A 123 -1.63 -2.98 9.38
N LEU A 124 -2.16 -3.98 8.67
CA LEU A 124 -3.51 -3.93 8.10
C LEU A 124 -4.59 -3.68 9.16
N SER A 125 -4.51 -4.33 10.32
CA SER A 125 -5.52 -4.16 11.38
C SER A 125 -5.45 -2.79 12.07
N GLU A 126 -4.26 -2.21 12.20
CA GLU A 126 -4.03 -0.89 12.76
C GLU A 126 -4.42 0.21 11.77
N ALA A 127 -4.01 0.08 10.50
CA ALA A 127 -4.33 1.00 9.42
C ALA A 127 -5.83 1.19 9.24
N LYS A 128 -6.63 0.11 9.33
CA LYS A 128 -8.11 0.18 9.27
C LYS A 128 -8.76 1.09 10.31
N LYS A 129 -8.06 1.40 11.41
CA LYS A 129 -8.56 2.25 12.50
C LYS A 129 -7.94 3.64 12.47
N ALA A 130 -6.69 3.74 12.01
CA ALA A 130 -5.87 4.93 12.12
C ALA A 130 -5.90 5.82 10.86
N TYR A 131 -6.16 5.23 9.69
CA TYR A 131 -6.11 5.93 8.39
C TYR A 131 -7.50 6.21 7.84
#